data_AF-A0A847AWI2-F1
#
_entry.id   AF-A0A847AWI2-F1
#
_cell.length_a   1.000
_cell.length_b   1.000
_cell.length_c   1.000
_cell.angle_alpha   90.00
_cell.angle_beta   90.00
_cell.angle_gamma   90.00
#
_symmetry.space_group_name_H-M   'P 1'
#
loop_
_entity.id
_entity.type
_entity.pdbx_description
1 polymer ?
#
loop_
_entity_poly.entity_id
_entity_poly.type
_entity_poly.pdbx_seq_one_letter_code
_entity_poly.pdbx_strand_id
1 'polypeptide(L)'
;MKVDIYAFSSSGAKLCAEIIKNMKEDLVEAFVPEKYANSAKYVKVRAYNLYKSTEKSFETADSIIFIGAAGIAVRAIAPFVRSKKTDPAVICMDERGINVISLLSGHIGGANRITHQIALMVGGNPIITTATDINDKFAVDEWATRKNLHIMSLKKARDMA
;
A
#
# COMPACT_ATOMS: atom_id res chain seq x y z
N MET A 1 -0.93 12.19 -1.64
CA MET A 1 -0.66 11.04 -2.54
C MET A 1 -2.00 10.44 -2.98
N LYS A 2 -2.04 9.72 -4.10
CA LYS A 2 -3.20 8.95 -4.52
C LYS A 2 -3.10 7.51 -4.01
N VAL A 3 -4.10 7.07 -3.25
CA VAL A 3 -4.17 5.75 -2.63
C VAL A 3 -5.44 5.02 -3.06
N ASP A 4 -5.28 3.85 -3.67
CA ASP A 4 -6.41 3.00 -4.03
C ASP A 4 -6.51 1.81 -3.04
N ILE A 5 -7.68 1.60 -2.45
CA ILE A 5 -7.95 0.52 -1.50
C ILE A 5 -8.91 -0.49 -2.12
N TYR A 6 -8.58 -1.78 -2.04
CA TYR A 6 -9.43 -2.88 -2.48
C TYR A 6 -9.81 -3.76 -1.30
N ALA A 7 -11.11 -3.79 -0.96
CA ALA A 7 -11.63 -4.65 0.09
C ALA A 7 -12.59 -5.73 -0.45
N PHE A 8 -12.59 -6.89 0.20
CA PHE A 8 -13.30 -8.09 -0.29
C PHE A 8 -14.37 -8.61 0.68
N SER A 9 -14.74 -7.81 1.69
CA SER A 9 -15.73 -8.17 2.72
C SER A 9 -16.44 -6.94 3.28
N SER A 10 -17.51 -7.16 4.05
CA SER A 10 -18.22 -6.09 4.76
C SER A 10 -17.36 -5.44 5.85
N SER A 11 -16.62 -6.25 6.62
CA SER A 11 -15.68 -5.75 7.64
C SER A 11 -14.55 -4.93 7.01
N GLY A 12 -13.99 -5.40 5.89
CA GLY A 12 -12.97 -4.67 5.14
C GLY A 12 -13.50 -3.35 4.59
N ALA A 13 -14.75 -3.29 4.12
CA ALA A 13 -15.36 -2.04 3.69
C ALA A 13 -15.47 -1.01 4.83
N LYS A 14 -15.80 -1.45 6.06
CA LYS A 14 -15.82 -0.58 7.25
C LYS A 14 -14.42 -0.06 7.57
N LEU A 15 -13.41 -0.92 7.47
CA LEU A 15 -12.02 -0.55 7.68
C LEU A 15 -11.53 0.47 6.66
N CYS A 16 -11.95 0.36 5.38
CA CYS A 16 -11.69 1.39 4.37
C CYS A 16 -12.20 2.77 4.82
N ALA A 17 -13.43 2.84 5.35
CA ALA A 17 -14.03 4.10 5.79
C ALA A 17 -13.26 4.74 6.96
N GLU A 18 -12.71 3.91 7.85
CA GLU A 18 -11.84 4.36 8.94
C GLU A 18 -10.52 4.90 8.42
N ILE A 19 -9.86 4.22 7.48
CA ILE A 19 -8.62 4.68 6.85
C ILE A 19 -8.84 6.02 6.12
N ILE A 20 -9.90 6.12 5.31
CA ILE A 20 -10.25 7.36 4.58
C ILE A 20 -10.45 8.53 5.55
N LYS A 21 -11.08 8.31 6.71
CA LYS A 21 -11.32 9.37 7.70
C LYS A 21 -10.03 9.92 8.31
N ASN A 22 -9.00 9.08 8.44
CA ASN A 22 -7.72 9.43 9.05
C ASN A 22 -6.69 9.95 8.04
N MET A 23 -6.82 9.64 6.75
CA MET A 23 -5.93 10.08 5.67
C MET A 23 -6.47 11.30 4.91
N LYS A 24 -6.67 12.43 5.61
CA LYS A 24 -7.37 13.60 5.04
C LYS A 24 -6.59 14.39 3.97
N GLU A 25 -5.27 14.31 3.98
CA GLU A 25 -4.40 15.02 3.03
C GLU A 25 -4.14 14.21 1.75
N ASP A 26 -4.57 12.94 1.73
CA ASP A 26 -4.39 12.03 0.60
C ASP A 26 -5.70 11.86 -0.19
N LEU A 27 -5.56 11.64 -1.50
CA LEU A 27 -6.68 11.25 -2.35
C LEU A 27 -6.88 9.74 -2.20
N VAL A 28 -7.77 9.34 -1.28
CA VAL A 28 -8.04 7.93 -0.99
C VAL A 28 -9.35 7.48 -1.63
N GLU A 29 -9.28 6.49 -2.51
CA GLU A 29 -10.45 5.84 -3.11
C GLU A 29 -10.53 4.37 -2.67
N ALA A 30 -11.69 3.96 -2.15
CA ALA A 30 -11.91 2.57 -1.75
C ALA A 30 -12.91 1.87 -2.66
N PHE A 31 -12.56 0.68 -3.12
CA PHE A 31 -13.31 -0.13 -4.06
C PHE A 31 -13.69 -1.49 -3.47
N VAL A 32 -14.95 -1.85 -3.63
CA VAL A 32 -15.53 -3.11 -3.14
C VAL A 32 -16.36 -3.82 -4.22
N PRO A 33 -16.54 -5.15 -4.13
CA PRO A 33 -17.59 -5.84 -4.87
C PRO A 33 -18.98 -5.26 -4.59
N GLU A 34 -19.89 -5.34 -5.57
CA GLU A 34 -21.26 -4.80 -5.49
C GLU A 34 -22.01 -5.24 -4.22
N LYS A 35 -21.86 -6.51 -3.82
CA LYS A 35 -22.45 -7.06 -2.58
C LYS A 35 -22.05 -6.32 -1.29
N TYR A 36 -21.00 -5.52 -1.30
CA TYR A 36 -20.52 -4.74 -0.14
C TYR A 36 -20.64 -3.23 -0.33
N ALA A 37 -21.26 -2.76 -1.42
CA ALA A 37 -21.41 -1.32 -1.73
C ALA A 37 -22.02 -0.52 -0.57
N ASN A 38 -23.00 -1.12 0.12
CA ASN A 38 -23.74 -0.49 1.22
C ASN A 38 -23.16 -0.83 2.61
N SER A 39 -22.00 -1.47 2.69
CA SER A 39 -21.43 -1.89 3.98
C SER A 39 -20.78 -0.75 4.78
N ALA A 40 -20.39 0.34 4.13
CA ALA A 40 -19.73 1.48 4.76
C ALA A 40 -19.90 2.75 3.93
N LYS A 41 -19.61 3.91 4.53
CA LYS A 41 -19.55 5.19 3.81
C LYS A 41 -18.26 5.25 2.96
N TYR A 42 -18.28 6.06 1.90
CA TYR A 42 -17.12 6.39 1.04
C TYR A 42 -16.58 5.26 0.15
N VAL A 43 -17.02 4.01 0.33
CA VAL A 43 -16.65 2.91 -0.59
C VAL A 43 -17.44 3.01 -1.89
N LYS A 44 -16.79 2.62 -2.99
CA LYS A 44 -17.34 2.62 -4.35
C LYS A 44 -17.38 1.18 -4.87
N VAL A 45 -18.35 0.88 -5.73
CA VAL A 45 -18.34 -0.40 -6.45
C VAL A 45 -17.18 -0.38 -7.44
N ARG A 46 -16.38 -1.44 -7.45
CA ARG A 46 -15.27 -1.57 -8.41
C ARG A 46 -15.84 -1.74 -9.83
N ALA A 47 -15.47 -0.82 -10.73
CA ALA A 47 -15.98 -0.80 -12.10
C ALA A 47 -15.50 -1.97 -12.98
N TYR A 48 -14.38 -2.60 -12.64
CA TYR A 48 -13.79 -3.71 -13.39
C TYR A 48 -13.51 -4.92 -12.49
N ASN A 49 -13.09 -6.03 -13.11
CA ASN A 49 -12.49 -7.12 -12.36
C ASN A 49 -11.21 -6.65 -11.65
N LEU A 50 -10.75 -7.42 -10.66
CA LEU A 50 -9.62 -7.01 -9.83
C LEU A 50 -8.33 -6.78 -10.63
N TYR A 51 -8.05 -7.61 -11.64
CA TYR A 51 -6.85 -7.48 -12.45
C TYR A 51 -6.81 -6.16 -13.21
N LYS A 52 -7.88 -5.82 -13.95
CA LYS A 52 -7.95 -4.57 -14.72
C LYS A 52 -7.99 -3.33 -13.84
N SER A 53 -8.59 -3.44 -12.65
CA SER A 53 -8.51 -2.35 -11.66
C SER A 53 -7.09 -2.18 -11.12
N THR A 54 -6.41 -3.28 -10.81
CA THR A 54 -5.02 -3.25 -10.32
C THR A 54 -4.06 -2.71 -11.37
N GLU A 55 -4.22 -3.10 -12.64
CA GLU A 55 -3.49 -2.53 -13.78
C GLU A 55 -3.55 -1.01 -13.80
N LYS A 56 -4.77 -0.44 -13.73
CA LYS A 56 -4.98 1.00 -13.71
C LYS A 56 -4.39 1.69 -12.47
N SER A 57 -4.48 1.05 -11.31
CA SER A 57 -3.87 1.57 -10.09
C SER A 57 -2.35 1.56 -10.19
N PHE A 58 -1.74 0.56 -10.83
CA PHE A 58 -0.29 0.51 -11.09
C PHE A 58 0.19 1.68 -11.95
N GLU A 59 -0.66 2.19 -12.83
CA GLU A 59 -0.33 3.33 -13.70
C GLU A 59 -0.58 4.68 -13.05
N THR A 60 -1.48 4.77 -12.06
CA THR A 60 -2.03 6.06 -11.62
C THR A 60 -1.97 6.33 -10.12
N ALA A 61 -1.84 5.30 -9.28
CA ALA A 61 -1.79 5.45 -7.83
C ALA A 61 -0.34 5.44 -7.34
N ASP A 62 -0.05 6.16 -6.25
CA ASP A 62 1.25 6.05 -5.59
C ASP A 62 1.28 4.83 -4.65
N SER A 63 0.11 4.42 -4.14
CA SER A 63 -0.05 3.29 -3.22
C SER A 63 -1.33 2.51 -3.46
N ILE A 64 -1.25 1.19 -3.27
CA ILE A 64 -2.37 0.26 -3.36
C ILE A 64 -2.47 -0.53 -2.05
N ILE A 65 -3.64 -0.54 -1.44
CA ILE A 65 -3.91 -1.28 -0.18
C ILE A 65 -4.94 -2.37 -0.46
N PHE A 66 -4.59 -3.62 -0.15
CA PHE A 66 -5.53 -4.73 -0.20
C PHE A 66 -6.00 -5.09 1.22
N ILE A 67 -7.30 -5.06 1.45
CA ILE A 67 -7.93 -5.51 2.71
C ILE A 67 -8.58 -6.87 2.47
N GLY A 68 -7.85 -7.93 2.78
CA GLY A 68 -8.23 -9.32 2.55
C GLY A 68 -7.02 -10.26 2.57
N ALA A 69 -7.18 -11.45 2.00
CA ALA A 69 -6.11 -12.44 1.98
C ALA A 69 -4.91 -11.98 1.11
N ALA A 70 -3.69 -12.11 1.62
CA ALA A 70 -2.47 -11.75 0.89
C ALA A 70 -2.34 -12.45 -0.47
N GLY A 71 -2.82 -13.70 -0.60
CA GLY A 71 -2.82 -14.41 -1.88
C GLY A 71 -3.72 -13.77 -2.95
N ILE A 72 -4.69 -12.94 -2.58
CA ILE A 72 -5.45 -12.11 -3.54
C ILE A 72 -4.57 -10.96 -4.02
N ALA A 73 -3.94 -10.23 -3.09
CA ALA A 73 -3.06 -9.11 -3.40
C ALA A 73 -1.91 -9.55 -4.32
N VAL A 74 -1.16 -10.59 -3.92
CA VAL A 74 0.00 -11.10 -4.69
C VAL A 74 -0.40 -11.50 -6.10
N ARG A 75 -1.49 -12.26 -6.28
CA ARG A 75 -1.95 -12.66 -7.62
C ARG A 75 -2.42 -11.48 -8.45
N ALA A 76 -3.09 -10.50 -7.85
CA ALA A 76 -3.58 -9.31 -8.55
C ALA A 76 -2.43 -8.44 -9.07
N ILE A 77 -1.36 -8.28 -8.30
CA ILE A 77 -0.22 -7.43 -8.68
C ILE A 77 0.81 -8.13 -9.57
N ALA A 78 0.92 -9.47 -9.51
CA ALA A 78 1.99 -10.23 -10.15
C ALA A 78 2.23 -9.91 -11.63
N PRO A 79 1.21 -9.72 -12.49
CA PRO A 79 1.43 -9.39 -13.90
C PRO A 79 2.03 -8.00 -14.16
N PHE A 80 1.96 -7.09 -13.18
CA PHE A 80 2.29 -5.67 -13.35
C PHE A 80 3.57 -5.24 -12.63
N VAL A 81 4.14 -6.12 -11.79
CA VAL A 81 5.38 -5.86 -11.05
C VAL A 81 6.56 -5.75 -12.04
N ARG A 82 7.32 -4.66 -11.97
CA ARG A 82 8.46 -4.38 -12.86
C ARG A 82 9.70 -3.96 -12.08
N SER A 83 9.58 -2.94 -11.23
CA SER A 83 10.72 -2.36 -10.53
C SER A 83 10.30 -1.54 -9.32
N LYS A 84 11.00 -1.74 -8.19
CA LYS A 84 10.82 -0.97 -6.94
C LYS A 84 11.00 0.56 -7.05
N LYS A 85 11.44 1.06 -8.21
CA LYS A 85 11.60 2.50 -8.49
C LYS A 85 10.34 3.13 -9.08
N THR A 86 9.54 2.33 -9.76
CA THR A 86 8.40 2.79 -10.57
C THR A 86 7.08 2.20 -10.09
N ASP A 87 7.13 0.98 -9.53
CA ASP A 87 5.95 0.30 -9.03
C ASP A 87 5.43 1.01 -7.77
N PRO A 88 4.10 1.15 -7.63
CA PRO A 88 3.51 1.78 -6.44
C PRO A 88 3.87 1.00 -5.17
N ALA A 89 3.72 1.67 -4.03
CA ALA A 89 3.68 0.96 -2.76
C ALA A 89 2.52 -0.03 -2.75
N VAL A 90 2.75 -1.27 -2.34
CA VAL A 90 1.67 -2.25 -2.13
C VAL A 90 1.67 -2.70 -0.69
N ILE A 91 0.51 -2.54 -0.04
CA ILE A 91 0.27 -2.94 1.34
C ILE A 91 -0.88 -3.96 1.34
N CYS A 92 -0.80 -4.97 2.21
CA CYS A 92 -1.91 -5.90 2.44
C CYS A 92 -2.19 -6.02 3.93
N MET A 93 -3.46 -6.09 4.29
CA MET A 93 -3.90 -6.32 5.66
C MET A 93 -5.17 -7.15 5.69
N ASP A 94 -5.41 -7.84 6.81
CA ASP A 94 -6.66 -8.55 7.01
C ASP A 94 -7.82 -7.59 7.35
N GLU A 95 -9.05 -8.08 7.27
CA GLU A 95 -10.25 -7.26 7.49
C GLU A 95 -10.46 -6.81 8.95
N ARG A 96 -9.67 -7.34 9.91
CA ARG A 96 -9.65 -6.89 11.31
C ARG A 96 -8.48 -5.93 11.57
N GLY A 97 -7.62 -5.69 10.58
CA GLY A 97 -6.45 -4.83 10.68
C GLY A 97 -5.39 -5.30 11.68
N ILE A 98 -5.32 -6.59 11.96
CA ILE A 98 -4.37 -7.13 12.94
C ILE A 98 -2.94 -7.04 12.42
N ASN A 99 -2.71 -7.44 11.17
CA ASN A 99 -1.39 -7.36 10.56
C ASN A 99 -1.44 -6.50 9.30
N VAL A 100 -0.56 -5.51 9.22
CA VAL A 100 -0.39 -4.64 8.06
C VAL A 100 0.95 -4.95 7.44
N ILE A 101 0.96 -5.45 6.20
CA ILE A 101 2.13 -6.07 5.59
C ILE A 101 2.61 -5.21 4.42
N SER A 102 3.88 -4.80 4.47
CA SER A 102 4.57 -4.17 3.35
C SER A 102 4.92 -5.23 2.29
N LEU A 103 4.22 -5.24 1.15
CA LEU A 103 4.39 -6.26 0.10
C LEU A 103 5.34 -5.85 -1.03
N LEU A 104 5.28 -4.60 -1.49
CA LEU A 104 6.05 -4.14 -2.66
C LEU A 104 6.50 -2.69 -2.46
N SER A 105 7.69 -2.36 -2.95
CA SER A 105 8.26 -1.00 -2.93
C SER A 105 8.41 -0.38 -1.52
N GLY A 106 9.02 -1.15 -0.59
CA GLY A 106 9.24 -0.80 0.82
C GLY A 106 9.83 0.60 1.09
N HIS A 107 11.08 0.85 0.69
CA HIS A 107 11.79 2.11 0.98
C HIS A 107 11.36 3.25 0.05
N ILE A 108 11.89 3.30 -1.18
CA ILE A 108 11.71 4.42 -2.12
C ILE A 108 10.24 4.63 -2.46
N GLY A 109 9.49 3.55 -2.67
CA GLY A 109 8.05 3.64 -2.92
C GLY A 109 7.22 3.94 -1.68
N GLY A 110 7.79 3.83 -0.49
CA GLY A 110 7.16 4.24 0.77
C GLY A 110 6.22 3.22 1.39
N ALA A 111 6.20 1.96 0.93
CA ALA A 111 5.29 0.96 1.49
C ALA A 111 5.57 0.66 2.98
N ASN A 112 6.83 0.71 3.43
CA ASN A 112 7.17 0.52 4.85
C ASN A 112 6.56 1.64 5.72
N ARG A 113 6.77 2.89 5.30
CA ARG A 113 6.22 4.07 5.98
C ARG A 113 4.69 4.02 6.05
N ILE A 114 4.04 3.72 4.92
CA ILE A 114 2.57 3.64 4.85
C ILE A 114 2.07 2.48 5.73
N THR A 115 2.78 1.35 5.75
CA THR A 115 2.47 0.21 6.62
C THR A 115 2.48 0.60 8.09
N HIS A 116 3.51 1.32 8.55
CA HIS A 116 3.55 1.86 9.93
C HIS A 116 2.40 2.83 10.21
N GLN A 117 2.12 3.74 9.28
CA GLN A 117 1.04 4.73 9.43
C GLN A 117 -0.33 4.04 9.58
N ILE A 118 -0.65 3.09 8.69
CA ILE A 118 -1.91 2.35 8.73
C ILE A 118 -1.99 1.50 10.00
N ALA A 119 -0.91 0.78 10.35
CA ALA A 119 -0.89 -0.04 11.56
C ALA A 119 -1.17 0.80 12.82
N LEU A 120 -0.56 1.98 12.94
CA LEU A 120 -0.84 2.90 14.03
C LEU A 120 -2.30 3.37 14.05
N MET A 121 -2.88 3.67 12.88
CA MET A 121 -4.28 4.12 12.76
C MET A 121 -5.27 3.05 13.19
N VAL A 122 -5.04 1.79 12.81
CA VAL A 122 -5.97 0.68 13.06
C VAL A 122 -5.65 -0.10 14.35
N GLY A 123 -4.61 0.29 15.09
CA GLY A 123 -4.11 -0.45 16.25
C GLY A 123 -3.53 -1.83 15.90
N GLY A 124 -3.04 -1.98 14.67
CA GLY A 124 -2.48 -3.20 14.12
C GLY A 124 -0.97 -3.34 14.30
N ASN A 125 -0.46 -4.48 13.88
CA ASN A 125 0.96 -4.83 13.88
C ASN A 125 1.58 -4.59 12.48
N PRO A 126 2.57 -3.69 12.34
CA PRO A 126 3.28 -3.51 11.08
C PRO A 126 4.27 -4.67 10.84
N ILE A 127 4.13 -5.34 9.71
CA ILE A 127 5.01 -6.43 9.26
C ILE A 127 5.92 -5.90 8.15
N ILE A 128 7.18 -5.69 8.49
CA ILE A 128 8.23 -5.24 7.57
C ILE A 128 9.36 -6.27 7.61
N THR A 129 9.71 -6.80 6.43
CA THR A 129 10.72 -7.86 6.31
C THR A 129 11.95 -7.40 5.53
N THR A 130 11.99 -6.14 5.10
CA THR A 130 13.09 -5.61 4.32
C THR A 130 14.35 -5.53 5.18
N ALA A 131 15.45 -6.13 4.69
CA ALA A 131 16.68 -6.32 5.44
C ALA A 131 17.28 -5.03 6.00
N THR A 132 17.16 -3.90 5.29
CA THR A 132 17.71 -2.62 5.77
C THR A 132 16.97 -2.13 7.01
N ASP A 133 15.62 -2.20 7.03
CA ASP A 133 14.82 -1.76 8.18
C ASP A 133 15.04 -2.64 9.41
N ILE A 134 15.04 -3.96 9.24
CA ILE A 134 15.17 -4.88 10.39
C ILE A 134 16.58 -4.89 11.01
N ASN A 135 17.57 -4.34 10.32
CA ASN A 135 18.95 -4.23 10.80
C ASN A 135 19.31 -2.79 11.21
N ASP A 136 18.33 -1.89 11.36
CA ASP A 136 18.52 -0.47 11.72
C ASP A 136 19.54 0.26 10.83
N LYS A 137 19.68 -0.20 9.58
CA LYS A 137 20.62 0.39 8.62
C LYS A 137 19.99 1.64 8.01
N PHE A 138 20.83 2.64 7.74
CA PHE A 138 20.36 3.88 7.12
C PHE A 138 19.87 3.62 5.69
N ALA A 139 18.55 3.66 5.50
CA ALA A 139 17.91 3.64 4.19
C ALA A 139 18.10 5.00 3.50
N VAL A 140 19.29 5.21 2.92
CA VAL A 140 19.66 6.44 2.21
C VAL A 140 18.67 6.81 1.09
N ASP A 141 18.06 5.79 0.49
CA ASP A 141 17.09 5.94 -0.58
C ASP A 141 15.74 6.48 -0.09
N GLU A 142 15.22 5.96 1.02
CA GLU A 142 14.07 6.54 1.70
C GLU A 142 14.34 7.96 2.22
N TRP A 143 15.51 8.20 2.83
CA TRP A 143 15.87 9.51 3.35
C TRP A 143 15.93 10.58 2.25
N ALA A 144 16.55 10.26 1.11
CA ALA A 144 16.62 11.16 -0.02
C ALA A 144 15.23 11.51 -0.56
N THR A 145 14.37 10.50 -0.75
CA THR A 145 12.97 10.72 -1.18
C THR A 145 12.24 11.64 -0.20
N ARG A 146 12.37 11.43 1.12
CA ARG A 146 11.73 12.28 2.14
C ARG A 146 12.22 13.74 2.13
N LYS A 147 13.45 13.96 1.71
CA LYS A 147 14.05 15.30 1.61
C LYS A 147 13.88 15.94 0.23
N ASN A 148 13.11 15.30 -0.65
CA ASN A 148 12.92 15.72 -2.05
C ASN A 148 14.27 15.85 -2.78
N LEU A 149 15.20 14.94 -2.49
CA LEU A 149 16.54 14.87 -3.07
C LEU A 149 16.60 13.82 -4.17
N HIS A 150 17.44 14.05 -5.18
CA HIS A 150 17.63 13.14 -6.30
C HIS A 150 18.89 12.28 -6.13
N ILE A 151 18.75 10.96 -6.16
CA ILE A 151 19.88 10.03 -6.11
C ILE A 151 20.46 9.82 -7.51
N MET A 152 21.68 10.31 -7.73
CA MET A 152 22.39 10.15 -9.02
C MET A 152 22.80 8.69 -9.29
N SER A 153 23.05 7.88 -8.26
CA SER A 153 23.44 6.47 -8.43
C SER A 153 22.92 5.60 -7.28
N LEU A 154 21.91 4.77 -7.57
CA LEU A 154 21.39 3.79 -6.61
C LEU A 154 22.38 2.67 -6.29
N LYS A 155 23.34 2.42 -7.20
CA LYS A 155 24.42 1.45 -6.92
C LYS A 155 25.29 1.97 -5.78
N LYS A 156 25.83 3.19 -5.94
CA LYS A 156 26.64 3.82 -4.89
C LYS A 156 25.88 4.00 -3.57
N ALA A 157 24.60 4.37 -3.65
CA ALA A 157 23.74 4.51 -2.48
C ALA A 157 23.60 3.19 -1.71
N ARG A 158 23.48 2.06 -2.42
CA ARG A 158 23.42 0.72 -1.79
C ARG A 158 24.75 0.33 -1.15
N ASP A 159 25.87 0.64 -1.80
CA ASP A 159 27.21 0.26 -1.34
C ASP A 159 27.63 1.01 -0.05
N MET A 160 26.92 2.09 0.32
CA MET A 160 27.15 2.85 1.56
C MET A 160 26.44 2.29 2.80
N ALA A 161 25.44 1.41 2.63
CA ALA A 161 24.57 0.90 3.69
C ALA A 161 24.91 -0.54 4.09
#